data_AF-A0A971BSV7-F1
#
_entry.id   AF-A0A971BSV7-F1
#
_cell.length_a   1.000
_cell.length_b   1.000
_cell.length_c   1.000
_cell.angle_alpha   90.00
_cell.angle_beta   90.00
_cell.angle_gamma   90.00
#
_symmetry.space_group_name_H-M   'P 1'
#
loop_
_entity.id
_entity.type
_entity.pdbx_description
1 polymer ?
#
loop_
_entity_poly.entity_id
_entity_poly.type
_entity_poly.pdbx_seq_one_letter_code
_entity_poly.pdbx_strand_id
1 'polypeptide(L)'
;MSELVQIRKKAQLTLPASVRQKLGIEEGDFVDVQIKDGDIVLKVMKLVSKEQAWFWTKRWQNGEREAEEDILNGRVNKFENSDDAIAFLHKKSNKKKTDTGDV
;
A
#
# COMPACT_ATOMS: atom_id res chain seq x y z
N MET A 1 -13.45 19.42 -11.64
CA MET A 1 -13.41 20.67 -10.85
C MET A 1 -12.17 21.41 -11.30
N SER A 2 -12.32 22.66 -11.71
CA SER A 2 -11.22 23.50 -12.19
C SER A 2 -11.35 24.84 -11.49
N GLU A 3 -10.31 25.24 -10.77
CA GLU A 3 -10.23 26.53 -10.10
C GLU A 3 -9.00 27.25 -10.62
N LEU A 4 -9.15 28.53 -10.94
CA LEU A 4 -8.06 29.34 -11.45
C LEU A 4 -7.29 29.93 -10.26
N VAL A 5 -6.00 29.68 -10.23
CA VAL A 5 -5.09 30.21 -9.21
C VAL A 5 -3.99 31.03 -9.87
N GLN A 6 -3.56 32.08 -9.19
CA GLN A 6 -2.48 32.93 -9.66
C GLN A 6 -1.17 32.56 -8.95
N ILE A 7 -0.09 32.47 -9.73
CA ILE A 7 1.26 32.35 -9.18
C ILE A 7 1.62 33.66 -8.48
N ARG A 8 1.99 33.55 -7.20
CA ARG A 8 2.42 34.65 -6.34
C ARG A 8 3.93 34.90 -6.51
N LYS A 9 4.46 35.85 -5.75
CA LYS A 9 5.90 36.13 -5.69
C LYS A 9 6.67 34.85 -5.38
N LYS A 10 7.93 34.76 -5.85
CA LYS A 10 8.81 33.59 -5.68
C LYS A 10 8.23 32.29 -6.27
N ALA A 11 7.41 32.38 -7.32
CA ALA A 11 6.81 31.24 -8.01
C ALA A 11 5.95 30.34 -7.09
N GLN A 12 5.37 30.90 -6.03
CA GLN A 12 4.49 30.15 -5.13
C GLN A 12 3.08 30.05 -5.69
N LEU A 13 2.48 28.87 -5.66
CA LEU A 13 1.06 28.68 -5.93
C LEU A 13 0.37 28.23 -4.64
N THR A 14 -0.84 28.72 -4.39
CA THR A 14 -1.64 28.29 -3.24
C THR A 14 -2.69 27.32 -3.73
N LEU A 15 -2.66 26.08 -3.25
CA LEU A 15 -3.69 25.10 -3.56
C LEU A 15 -5.03 25.52 -2.92
N PRO A 16 -6.13 25.58 -3.69
CA PRO A 16 -7.45 25.90 -3.15
C PRO A 16 -7.84 24.95 -2.02
N ALA A 17 -8.63 25.45 -1.05
CA ALA A 17 -9.06 24.66 0.10
C ALA A 17 -9.85 23.40 -0.31
N SER A 18 -10.68 23.51 -1.33
CA SER A 18 -11.43 22.41 -1.96
C SER A 18 -10.52 21.25 -2.40
N VAL A 19 -9.40 21.57 -3.08
CA VAL A 19 -8.42 20.59 -3.56
C VAL A 19 -7.69 19.95 -2.39
N ARG A 20 -7.23 20.75 -1.41
CA ARG A 20 -6.53 20.24 -0.23
C ARG A 20 -7.41 19.30 0.60
N GLN A 21 -8.65 19.68 0.88
CA GLN A 21 -9.58 18.85 1.66
C GLN A 21 -9.92 17.53 0.94
N LYS A 22 -10.15 17.59 -0.37
CA LYS A 22 -10.50 16.40 -1.16
C LYS A 22 -9.35 15.40 -1.28
N LEU A 23 -8.11 15.88 -1.34
CA LEU A 23 -6.91 15.05 -1.46
C LEU A 23 -6.21 14.80 -0.12
N GLY A 24 -6.73 15.34 0.99
CA GLY A 24 -6.13 15.21 2.33
C GLY A 24 -4.72 15.78 2.41
N ILE A 25 -4.47 16.92 1.74
CA ILE A 25 -3.14 17.56 1.70
C ILE A 25 -2.97 18.44 2.93
N GLU A 26 -1.90 18.20 3.67
CA GLU A 26 -1.55 18.92 4.89
C GLU A 26 -0.23 19.69 4.74
N GLU A 27 0.04 20.61 5.67
CA GLU A 27 1.33 21.29 5.69
C GLU A 27 2.45 20.30 5.96
N GLY A 28 3.50 20.34 5.14
CA GLY A 28 4.64 19.41 5.23
C GLY A 28 4.56 18.21 4.27
N ASP A 29 3.43 18.01 3.58
CA ASP A 29 3.34 17.02 2.50
C ASP A 29 4.27 17.39 1.33
N PHE A 30 4.85 16.35 0.73
CA PHE A 30 5.69 16.49 -0.44
C PHE A 30 4.82 16.39 -1.70
N VAL A 31 5.17 17.16 -2.73
CA VAL A 31 4.49 17.12 -4.02
C VAL A 31 5.52 16.87 -5.11
N ASP A 32 5.35 15.80 -5.86
CA ASP A 32 6.08 15.52 -7.09
C ASP A 32 5.49 16.35 -8.23
N VAL A 33 6.35 17.13 -8.90
CA VAL A 33 5.96 18.08 -9.95
C VAL A 33 6.49 17.56 -11.28
N GLN A 34 5.58 17.18 -12.18
CA GLN A 34 5.90 16.59 -13.47
C GLN A 34 5.32 17.42 -14.61
N ILE A 35 5.99 17.38 -15.77
CA ILE A 35 5.43 17.89 -17.02
C ILE A 35 4.93 16.68 -17.81
N LYS A 36 3.65 16.69 -18.19
CA LYS A 36 3.05 15.63 -19.01
C LYS A 36 2.15 16.27 -20.05
N ASP A 37 2.41 16.01 -21.32
CA ASP A 37 1.59 16.49 -22.45
C ASP A 37 1.41 18.03 -22.49
N GLY A 38 2.39 18.78 -21.98
CA GLY A 38 2.34 20.24 -21.87
C GLY A 38 1.70 20.76 -20.59
N ASP A 39 1.11 19.88 -19.77
CA ASP A 39 0.49 20.21 -18.50
C ASP A 39 1.45 19.98 -17.32
N ILE A 40 1.27 20.76 -16.25
CA ILE A 40 1.88 20.50 -14.96
C ILE A 40 1.00 19.52 -14.19
N VAL A 41 1.54 18.36 -13.86
CA VAL A 41 0.90 17.34 -13.02
C VAL A 41 1.54 17.38 -11.64
N LEU A 42 0.73 17.67 -10.62
CA LEU A 42 1.11 17.65 -9.21
C LEU A 42 0.63 16.35 -8.56
N LYS A 43 1.54 15.55 -8.02
CA LYS A 43 1.22 14.32 -7.28
C LYS A 43 1.65 14.46 -5.84
N VAL A 44 0.70 14.32 -4.91
CA VAL A 44 1.00 14.30 -3.48
C VAL A 44 1.75 13.00 -3.17
N MET A 45 2.88 13.14 -2.50
CA MET A 45 3.76 12.04 -2.14
C MET A 45 3.80 11.93 -0.61
N LYS A 46 3.54 10.73 -0.10
CA LYS A 46 3.87 10.41 1.28
C LYS A 46 5.30 9.87 1.33
N LEU A 47 6.14 10.51 2.14
CA LEU A 47 7.47 9.98 2.40
C LEU A 47 7.35 8.73 3.26
N VAL A 48 7.82 7.61 2.72
CA VAL A 48 8.01 6.40 3.49
C VAL A 48 9.45 6.40 3.98
N SER A 49 9.66 6.16 5.28
CA SER A 49 11.02 6.01 5.82
C SER A 49 11.75 4.87 5.08
N LYS A 50 13.07 4.98 4.93
CA LYS A 50 13.86 3.94 4.25
C LYS A 50 13.67 2.56 4.90
N GLU A 51 13.51 2.53 6.22
CA GLU A 51 13.27 1.32 7.01
C GLU A 51 11.92 0.66 6.73
N GLN A 52 10.93 1.39 6.19
CA GLN A 52 9.62 0.86 5.81
C GLN A 52 9.42 0.78 4.29
N ALA A 53 10.41 1.23 3.49
CA ALA A 53 10.31 1.22 2.04
C ALA A 53 10.15 -0.21 1.46
N TRP A 54 10.65 -1.23 2.15
CA TRP A 54 10.51 -2.63 1.75
C TRP A 54 9.05 -3.09 1.66
N PHE A 55 8.14 -2.54 2.48
CA PHE A 55 6.70 -2.84 2.46
C PHE A 55 6.06 -2.45 1.12
N TRP A 56 6.62 -1.44 0.45
CA TRP A 56 6.13 -0.93 -0.84
C TRP A 56 6.79 -1.59 -2.05
N THR A 57 7.64 -2.59 -1.85
CA THR A 57 8.18 -3.37 -2.98
C THR A 57 7.08 -4.15 -3.68
N LYS A 58 7.19 -4.31 -5.01
CA LYS A 58 6.19 -5.07 -5.80
C LYS A 58 5.93 -6.47 -5.25
N ARG A 59 6.98 -7.16 -4.80
CA ARG A 59 6.86 -8.48 -4.18
C ARG A 59 5.97 -8.44 -2.94
N TRP A 60 6.21 -7.48 -2.04
CA TRP A 60 5.46 -7.40 -0.79
C TRP A 60 4.00 -7.01 -1.04
N GLN A 61 3.76 -5.99 -1.86
CA GLN A 61 2.39 -5.55 -2.22
C GLN A 61 1.58 -6.64 -2.93
N ASN A 62 2.23 -7.52 -3.70
CA ASN A 62 1.55 -8.67 -4.29
C ASN A 62 1.17 -9.72 -3.24
N GLY A 63 2.06 -10.01 -2.29
CA GLY A 63 1.75 -10.91 -1.17
C GLY A 63 0.64 -10.38 -0.27
N GLU A 64 0.62 -9.07 -0.03
CA GLU A 64 -0.46 -8.41 0.73
C GLU A 64 -1.82 -8.57 0.03
N ARG A 65 -1.86 -8.38 -1.30
CA ARG A 65 -3.08 -8.58 -2.08
C ARG A 65 -3.57 -10.03 -2.02
N GLU A 66 -2.65 -10.99 -2.17
CA GLU A 66 -2.97 -12.41 -2.07
C GLU A 66 -3.51 -12.77 -0.68
N ALA A 67 -2.89 -12.26 0.39
CA ALA A 67 -3.33 -12.46 1.76
C ALA A 67 -4.74 -11.88 2.01
N GLU A 68 -5.01 -10.67 1.50
CA GLU A 68 -6.33 -10.03 1.60
C GLU A 68 -7.38 -10.85 0.84
N GLU A 69 -7.06 -11.33 -0.35
CA GLU A 69 -7.93 -12.24 -1.10
C GLU A 69 -8.19 -13.54 -0.34
N ASP A 70 -7.19 -14.12 0.34
CA ASP A 70 -7.37 -15.30 1.18
C ASP A 70 -8.29 -15.02 2.38
N ILE A 71 -8.15 -13.86 3.03
CA ILE A 71 -9.02 -13.45 4.14
C ILE A 71 -10.47 -13.28 3.64
N LEU A 72 -10.68 -12.53 2.57
CA LEU A 72 -12.01 -12.26 2.00
C LEU A 72 -12.73 -13.53 1.56
N ASN A 73 -11.98 -14.50 1.02
CA ASN A 73 -12.52 -15.78 0.59
C ASN A 73 -12.56 -16.83 1.72
N GLY A 74 -12.22 -16.47 2.95
CA GLY A 74 -12.22 -17.38 4.09
C GLY A 74 -11.18 -18.51 4.00
N ARG A 75 -10.15 -18.36 3.16
CA ARG A 75 -9.02 -19.31 3.04
C ARG A 75 -8.01 -19.16 4.20
N VAL A 76 -8.49 -18.75 5.35
CA VAL A 76 -7.71 -18.52 6.57
C VAL A 76 -8.13 -19.51 7.66
N ASN A 77 -7.22 -19.77 8.60
CA ASN A 77 -7.52 -20.59 9.77
C ASN A 77 -7.37 -19.70 11.01
N LYS A 78 -8.38 -19.72 11.88
CA LYS A 78 -8.34 -19.01 13.17
C LYS A 78 -8.13 -20.03 14.29
N PHE A 79 -7.32 -19.66 15.27
CA PHE A 79 -6.99 -20.47 16.43
C PHE A 79 -7.19 -19.64 17.69
N GLU A 80 -7.62 -20.27 18.78
CA GLU A 80 -7.82 -19.60 20.07
C GLU A 80 -6.48 -19.38 20.81
N ASN A 81 -5.47 -20.21 20.54
CA ASN A 81 -4.14 -20.12 21.13
C ASN A 81 -3.04 -20.58 20.16
N SER A 82 -1.80 -20.29 20.51
CA SER A 82 -0.63 -20.60 19.70
C SER A 82 -0.33 -22.10 19.58
N ASP A 83 -0.66 -22.88 20.62
CA ASP A 83 -0.40 -24.33 20.62
C ASP A 83 -1.23 -25.05 19.56
N ASP A 84 -2.50 -24.66 19.42
CA ASP A 84 -3.41 -25.17 18.38
C ASP A 84 -2.92 -24.81 16.97
N ALA A 85 -2.44 -23.57 16.79
CA ALA A 85 -1.89 -23.12 15.51
C ALA A 85 -0.62 -23.90 15.13
N ILE A 86 0.28 -24.14 16.09
CA ILE A 86 1.52 -24.90 15.89
C ILE A 86 1.19 -26.36 15.56
N ALA A 87 0.27 -27.00 16.30
CA ALA A 87 -0.17 -28.37 16.04
C ALA A 87 -0.76 -28.52 14.63
N PHE A 88 -1.56 -27.54 14.18
CA PHE A 88 -2.08 -27.51 12.81
C PHE A 88 -0.98 -27.45 11.75
N LEU A 89 0.06 -26.63 11.94
CA LEU A 89 1.19 -26.53 11.02
C LEU A 89 1.98 -27.84 10.95
N HIS A 90 2.26 -28.47 12.10
CA HIS A 90 2.90 -29.78 12.13
C HIS A 90 2.10 -30.85 11.37
N LYS A 91 0.78 -30.87 11.56
CA LYS A 91 -0.12 -31.78 10.83
C LYS A 91 -0.10 -31.54 9.32
N LYS A 92 -0.15 -30.28 8.86
CA LYS A 92 -0.05 -29.94 7.43
C LYS A 92 1.31 -30.32 6.83
N SER A 93 2.40 -30.09 7.57
CA SER A 93 3.75 -30.45 7.12
C SER A 93 3.91 -31.96 6.93
N ASN A 94 3.42 -32.77 7.89
CA ASN A 94 3.48 -34.23 7.78
C ASN A 94 2.56 -34.81 6.69
N LYS A 95 1.38 -34.20 6.46
CA LYS A 95 0.49 -34.60 5.37
C LYS A 95 1.11 -34.33 3.99
N LYS A 96 1.85 -33.23 3.84
CA LYS A 96 2.56 -32.93 2.58
C LYS A 96 3.69 -33.94 2.29
N LYS A 97 4.38 -34.47 3.31
CA LYS A 97 5.42 -35.49 3.14
C LYS A 97 4.91 -36.85 2.66
N THR A 98 3.64 -37.17 2.95
CA THR A 98 3.04 -38.46 2.55
C THR A 98 2.47 -38.41 1.13
N ASP A 99 2.06 -37.24 0.61
CA ASP A 99 1.59 -37.07 -0.78
C ASP A 99 2.72 -36.95 -1.82
N THR A 100 3.94 -36.53 -1.44
CA THR A 100 5.11 -36.48 -2.35
C THR A 100 6.00 -37.74 -2.31
N GLY A 101 5.53 -38.81 -1.67
CA GLY A 101 6.30 -40.01 -1.38
C GLY A 101 6.14 -41.19 -2.35
N ASP A 102 5.33 -41.08 -3.41
CA ASP A 102 5.16 -42.12 -4.43
C ASP A 102 5.56 -41.58 -5.82
N VAL A 103 6.87 -41.59 -6.14
CA VAL A 103 7.45 -41.82 -7.49
C VAL A 103 8.80 -42.50 -7.32
#